data_AF-A0A841Z334-F1
#
_entry.id   AF-A0A841Z334-F1
#
_cell.length_a   1.000
_cell.length_b   1.000
_cell.length_c   1.000
_cell.angle_alpha   90.00
_cell.angle_beta   90.00
_cell.angle_gamma   90.00
#
_symmetry.space_group_name_H-M   'P 1'
#
loop_
_entity.id
_entity.type
_entity.pdbx_description
1 polymer ?
#
loop_
_entity_poly.entity_id
_entity_poly.type
_entity_poly.pdbx_seq_one_letter_code
_entity_poly.pdbx_strand_id
1 'polypeptide(L)'
;MKKDIEKEFEEYKKFIDDKMSSNKIDFNNENVKLLLGKSIVLIHLTDCISETSGMVQFKHYFMQVEEAVLKFILFFPMQERIALSTYLRVSIESILKLMLSVSKQENGFENTGYSVLKEELKTMEIYHEEKDLLDNLFEKFSNMSKTLHAKGGSVDIISSLNKFLYTDLEKDVLVEYIKCIDFIIEGMIYLLSIHHNDLSTSQMLRLERLISKKKLRHIKRNSNILSESIS
;
A
#
# COMPACT_ATOMS: atom_id res chain seq x y z
N MET A 1 1.99 18.93 1.03
CA MET A 1 1.25 17.98 0.17
C MET A 1 1.20 18.54 -1.24
N LYS A 2 0.95 17.76 -2.29
CA LYS A 2 0.76 18.32 -3.64
C LYS A 2 -0.67 18.82 -3.79
N LYS A 3 -0.89 19.84 -4.61
CA LYS A 3 -2.17 20.58 -4.70
C LYS A 3 -3.37 19.67 -5.01
N ASP A 4 -3.20 18.70 -5.91
CA ASP A 4 -4.27 17.77 -6.29
C ASP A 4 -4.65 16.87 -5.10
N ILE A 5 -3.65 16.34 -4.38
CA ILE A 5 -3.85 15.51 -3.18
C ILE A 5 -4.46 16.33 -2.04
N GLU A 6 -4.07 17.60 -1.90
CA GLU A 6 -4.62 18.50 -0.90
C GLU A 6 -6.11 18.79 -1.16
N LYS A 7 -6.52 18.95 -2.42
CA LYS A 7 -7.92 19.10 -2.79
C LYS A 7 -8.75 17.88 -2.39
N GLU A 8 -8.29 16.68 -2.73
CA GLU A 8 -9.01 15.44 -2.40
C GLU A 8 -9.03 15.17 -0.89
N PHE A 9 -7.97 15.55 -0.17
CA PHE A 9 -7.94 15.51 1.29
C PHE A 9 -9.03 16.42 1.90
N GLU A 10 -9.17 17.65 1.41
CA GLU A 10 -10.21 18.57 1.91
C GLU A 10 -11.63 18.09 1.53
N GLU A 11 -11.80 17.47 0.36
CA GLU A 11 -13.07 16.85 -0.04
C GLU A 11 -13.43 15.67 0.87
N TYR A 12 -12.46 14.81 1.20
CA TYR A 12 -12.64 13.73 2.17
C TYR A 12 -12.99 14.26 3.56
N LYS A 13 -12.26 15.26 4.06
CA LYS A 13 -12.54 15.90 5.35
C LYS A 13 -13.98 16.41 5.40
N LYS A 14 -14.40 17.16 4.38
CA LYS A 14 -15.78 17.65 4.28
C LYS A 14 -16.80 16.51 4.28
N PHE A 15 -16.53 15.45 3.52
CA PHE A 15 -17.40 14.27 3.50
C PHE A 15 -17.55 13.65 4.90
N ILE A 16 -16.45 13.51 5.65
CA ILE A 16 -16.48 12.99 7.02
C ILE A 16 -17.26 13.91 7.95
N ASP A 17 -16.98 15.22 7.91
CA ASP A 17 -17.66 16.22 8.73
C ASP A 17 -19.18 16.24 8.45
N ASP A 18 -19.59 16.05 7.18
CA ASP A 18 -20.99 16.04 6.77
C ASP A 18 -21.72 14.71 7.08
N LYS A 19 -21.02 13.57 7.09
CA LYS A 19 -21.63 12.23 7.08
C LYS A 19 -21.35 11.37 8.31
N MET A 20 -20.36 11.69 9.13
CA MET A 20 -19.96 10.87 10.27
C MET A 20 -20.09 11.63 11.58
N SER A 21 -21.19 11.38 12.30
CA SER A 21 -21.46 11.93 13.63
C SER A 21 -20.47 11.45 14.71
N SER A 22 -19.77 10.34 14.46
CA SER A 22 -18.80 9.71 15.36
C SER A 22 -17.34 9.95 14.96
N ASN A 23 -17.06 10.97 14.12
CA ASN A 23 -15.69 11.29 13.73
C ASN A 23 -14.83 11.64 14.96
N LYS A 24 -13.77 10.86 15.19
CA LYS A 24 -12.80 11.10 16.27
C LYS A 24 -11.46 11.66 15.77
N ILE A 25 -11.32 11.94 14.49
CA ILE A 25 -10.05 12.29 13.88
C ILE A 25 -9.77 13.79 13.99
N ASP A 26 -8.57 14.12 14.49
CA ASP A 26 -8.02 15.46 14.37
C ASP A 26 -7.37 15.64 12.98
N PHE A 27 -8.11 16.26 12.07
CA PHE A 27 -7.62 16.58 10.72
C PHE A 27 -6.50 17.63 10.70
N ASN A 28 -6.25 18.35 11.80
CA ASN A 28 -5.12 19.26 11.90
C ASN A 28 -3.81 18.54 12.24
N ASN A 29 -3.88 17.30 12.70
CA ASN A 29 -2.71 16.48 13.01
C ASN A 29 -1.90 16.17 11.74
N GLU A 30 -0.61 16.52 11.75
CA GLU A 30 0.27 16.33 10.60
C GLU A 30 0.46 14.86 10.20
N ASN A 31 0.42 13.92 11.16
CA ASN A 31 0.48 12.49 10.83
C ASN A 31 -0.80 12.01 10.15
N VAL A 32 -1.96 12.53 10.55
CA VAL A 32 -3.24 12.23 9.90
C VAL A 32 -3.24 12.73 8.46
N LYS A 33 -2.85 14.00 8.24
CA LYS A 33 -2.72 14.57 6.89
C LYS A 33 -1.74 13.78 6.03
N LEU A 34 -0.60 13.41 6.60
CA LEU A 34 0.44 12.66 5.90
C LEU A 34 -0.05 11.25 5.52
N LEU A 35 -0.71 10.55 6.44
CA LEU A 35 -1.24 9.22 6.22
C LEU A 35 -2.29 9.22 5.11
N LEU A 36 -3.32 10.07 5.24
CA LEU A 36 -4.41 10.17 4.27
C LEU A 36 -3.90 10.67 2.90
N GLY A 37 -2.99 11.64 2.89
CA GLY A 37 -2.35 12.10 1.66
C GLY A 37 -1.60 10.98 0.94
N LYS A 38 -0.90 10.11 1.68
CA LYS A 38 -0.24 8.93 1.09
C LYS A 38 -1.26 7.87 0.62
N SER A 39 -2.36 7.66 1.34
CA SER A 39 -3.44 6.76 0.91
C SER A 39 -4.06 7.22 -0.41
N ILE A 40 -4.32 8.51 -0.57
CA ILE A 40 -4.84 9.11 -1.81
C ILE A 40 -3.81 8.93 -2.95
N VAL A 41 -2.53 9.22 -2.69
CA VAL A 41 -1.46 8.96 -3.68
C VAL A 41 -1.46 7.50 -4.14
N LEU A 42 -1.63 6.56 -3.21
CA LEU A 42 -1.65 5.14 -3.51
C LEU A 42 -2.85 4.73 -4.40
N ILE A 43 -4.04 5.28 -4.14
CA ILE A 43 -5.23 5.07 -5.00
C ILE A 43 -4.97 5.57 -6.43
N HIS A 44 -4.34 6.72 -6.59
CA HIS A 44 -4.02 7.18 -7.95
C HIS A 44 -2.90 6.40 -8.62
N LEU A 45 -1.98 5.81 -7.84
CA LEU A 45 -0.95 4.93 -8.38
C LEU A 45 -1.56 3.63 -8.89
N THR A 46 -2.50 3.00 -8.16
CA THR A 46 -3.19 1.79 -8.63
C THR A 46 -3.88 2.03 -9.97
N ASP A 47 -4.62 3.13 -10.07
CA ASP A 47 -5.32 3.54 -11.28
C ASP A 47 -4.33 3.77 -12.44
N CYS A 48 -3.29 4.57 -12.21
CA CYS A 48 -2.27 4.88 -13.21
C CYS A 48 -1.54 3.65 -13.74
N ILE A 49 -1.23 2.67 -12.88
CA ILE A 49 -0.48 1.47 -13.27
C ILE A 49 -1.37 0.45 -13.97
N SER A 50 -2.61 0.29 -13.51
CA SER A 50 -3.53 -0.73 -14.02
C SER A 50 -3.89 -0.59 -15.50
N GLU A 51 -3.71 0.61 -16.07
CA GLU A 51 -3.93 0.93 -17.48
C GLU A 51 -2.70 0.66 -18.37
N THR A 52 -1.56 0.30 -17.78
CA THR A 52 -0.31 0.03 -18.50
C THR A 52 -0.41 -1.30 -19.25
N SER A 53 -0.06 -1.34 -20.54
CA SER A 53 -0.22 -2.51 -21.40
C SER A 53 0.43 -3.78 -20.83
N GLY A 54 1.65 -3.68 -20.30
CA GLY A 54 2.36 -4.79 -19.65
C GLY A 54 1.78 -5.27 -18.31
N MET A 55 0.79 -4.56 -17.76
CA MET A 55 0.21 -4.81 -16.43
C MET A 55 -1.28 -5.21 -16.46
N VAL A 56 -1.92 -5.21 -17.63
CA VAL A 56 -3.37 -5.49 -17.76
C VAL A 56 -3.75 -6.85 -17.17
N GLN A 57 -2.91 -7.87 -17.36
CA GLN A 57 -3.13 -9.22 -16.82
C GLN A 57 -3.06 -9.30 -15.29
N PHE A 58 -2.53 -8.28 -14.64
CA PHE A 58 -2.40 -8.19 -13.18
C PHE A 58 -3.39 -7.20 -12.55
N LYS A 59 -4.39 -6.74 -13.33
CA LYS A 59 -5.38 -5.73 -12.93
C LYS A 59 -6.07 -6.03 -11.59
N HIS A 60 -6.36 -7.30 -11.31
CA HIS A 60 -7.03 -7.72 -10.08
C HIS A 60 -6.22 -7.37 -8.82
N TYR A 61 -4.89 -7.46 -8.85
CA TYR A 61 -4.07 -7.08 -7.70
C TYR A 61 -4.13 -5.57 -7.44
N PHE A 62 -4.14 -4.74 -8.49
CA PHE A 62 -4.31 -3.29 -8.35
C PHE A 62 -5.67 -2.94 -7.77
N MET A 63 -6.73 -3.61 -8.24
CA MET A 63 -8.09 -3.43 -7.71
C MET A 63 -8.18 -3.83 -6.23
N GLN A 64 -7.53 -4.93 -5.82
CA GLN A 64 -7.49 -5.34 -4.42
C GLN A 64 -6.77 -4.31 -3.53
N VAL A 65 -5.65 -3.76 -3.99
CA VAL A 65 -4.95 -2.69 -3.25
C VAL A 65 -5.84 -1.45 -3.14
N GLU A 66 -6.43 -1.00 -4.25
CA GLU A 66 -7.31 0.17 -4.28
C GLU A 66 -8.52 0.00 -3.35
N GLU A 67 -9.23 -1.12 -3.46
CA GLU A 67 -10.40 -1.41 -2.62
C GLU A 67 -10.03 -1.45 -1.13
N ALA A 68 -8.90 -2.08 -0.79
CA ALA A 68 -8.43 -2.12 0.59
C ALA A 68 -8.07 -0.71 1.11
N VAL A 69 -7.40 0.13 0.31
CA VAL A 69 -7.05 1.49 0.72
C VAL A 69 -8.30 2.38 0.84
N LEU A 70 -9.27 2.25 -0.05
CA LEU A 70 -10.56 2.95 0.06
C LEU A 70 -11.29 2.55 1.34
N LYS A 71 -11.33 1.26 1.67
CA LYS A 71 -11.89 0.77 2.94
C LYS A 71 -11.07 1.28 4.13
N PHE A 72 -9.75 1.31 4.06
CA PHE A 72 -8.91 1.93 5.10
C PHE A 72 -9.31 3.38 5.35
N ILE A 73 -9.43 4.20 4.31
CA ILE A 73 -9.85 5.61 4.42
C ILE A 73 -11.28 5.72 4.97
N LEU A 74 -12.19 4.84 4.56
CA LEU A 74 -13.59 4.85 5.03
C LEU A 74 -13.70 4.53 6.53
N PHE A 75 -12.93 3.56 7.03
CA PHE A 75 -12.96 3.14 8.43
C PHE A 75 -12.04 3.98 9.33
N PHE A 76 -11.16 4.80 8.75
CA PHE A 76 -10.21 5.64 9.50
C PHE A 76 -10.87 6.57 10.54
N PRO A 77 -11.99 7.26 10.25
CA PRO A 77 -12.68 8.14 11.20
C PRO A 77 -13.18 7.45 12.45
N MET A 78 -13.52 6.16 12.31
CA MET A 78 -14.01 5.31 13.40
C MET A 78 -12.86 4.80 14.28
N GLN A 79 -11.61 4.98 13.84
CA GLN A 79 -10.40 4.52 14.53
C GLN A 79 -10.39 3.00 14.82
N GLU A 80 -11.07 2.22 13.98
CA GLU A 80 -11.23 0.78 14.16
C GLU A 80 -9.93 0.04 13.81
N ARG A 81 -9.03 -0.10 14.79
CA ARG A 81 -7.66 -0.62 14.59
C ARG A 81 -7.61 -1.96 13.86
N ILE A 82 -8.55 -2.87 14.13
CA ILE A 82 -8.63 -4.19 13.51
C ILE A 82 -8.95 -4.07 12.02
N ALA A 83 -9.97 -3.30 11.66
CA ALA A 83 -10.33 -3.05 10.26
C ALA A 83 -9.16 -2.39 9.52
N LEU A 84 -8.58 -1.33 10.09
CA LEU A 84 -7.46 -0.62 9.49
C LEU A 84 -6.23 -1.52 9.25
N SER A 85 -5.86 -2.33 10.24
CA SER A 85 -4.76 -3.30 10.11
C SER A 85 -5.07 -4.39 9.09
N THR A 86 -6.33 -4.84 9.02
CA THR A 86 -6.77 -5.84 8.04
C THR A 86 -6.64 -5.32 6.62
N TYR A 87 -7.06 -4.09 6.36
CA TYR A 87 -6.97 -3.51 5.02
C TYR A 87 -5.52 -3.23 4.59
N LEU A 88 -4.68 -2.71 5.49
CA LEU A 88 -3.25 -2.57 5.19
C LEU A 88 -2.57 -3.92 4.92
N ARG A 89 -2.91 -4.97 5.69
CA ARG A 89 -2.42 -6.32 5.46
C ARG A 89 -2.79 -6.82 4.07
N VAL A 90 -4.06 -6.64 3.66
CA VAL A 90 -4.53 -7.04 2.33
C VAL A 90 -3.76 -6.30 1.24
N SER A 91 -3.57 -4.97 1.36
CA SER A 91 -2.79 -4.20 0.39
C SER A 91 -1.35 -4.70 0.28
N ILE A 92 -0.69 -5.00 1.41
CA ILE A 92 0.68 -5.56 1.40
C ILE A 92 0.70 -6.92 0.70
N GLU A 93 -0.25 -7.79 1.01
CA GLU A 93 -0.34 -9.11 0.39
C GLU A 93 -0.50 -9.03 -1.13
N SER A 94 -1.40 -8.17 -1.60
CA SER A 94 -1.64 -7.97 -3.03
C SER A 94 -0.41 -7.41 -3.74
N ILE A 95 0.34 -6.47 -3.14
CA ILE A 95 1.61 -5.99 -3.69
C ILE A 95 2.66 -7.10 -3.75
N LEU A 96 2.81 -7.88 -2.69
CA LEU A 96 3.77 -8.99 -2.68
C LEU A 96 3.45 -10.00 -3.78
N LYS A 97 2.19 -10.41 -3.90
CA LYS A 97 1.73 -11.33 -4.95
C LYS A 97 1.92 -10.76 -6.35
N LEU A 98 1.66 -9.46 -6.53
CA LEU A 98 1.88 -8.75 -7.79
C LEU A 98 3.37 -8.73 -8.19
N MET A 99 4.25 -8.33 -7.28
CA MET A 99 5.71 -8.31 -7.53
C MET A 99 6.23 -9.70 -7.92
N LEU A 100 5.74 -10.75 -7.27
CA LEU A 100 6.06 -12.14 -7.59
C LEU A 100 5.53 -12.57 -8.96
N SER A 101 4.27 -12.27 -9.26
CA SER A 101 3.63 -12.59 -10.54
C SER A 101 4.31 -11.91 -11.72
N VAL A 102 4.75 -10.65 -11.56
CA VAL A 102 5.52 -9.93 -12.58
C VAL A 102 6.89 -10.58 -12.81
N SER A 103 7.58 -10.98 -11.74
CA SER A 103 8.93 -11.58 -11.84
C SER A 103 8.96 -12.96 -12.50
N LYS A 104 7.95 -13.81 -12.24
CA LYS A 104 7.90 -15.17 -12.82
C LYS A 104 7.14 -15.26 -14.15
N GLN A 105 6.45 -14.19 -14.57
CA GLN A 105 5.47 -14.23 -15.65
C GLN A 105 4.41 -15.34 -15.49
N GLU A 106 4.12 -15.74 -14.24
CA GLU A 106 3.14 -16.76 -13.90
C GLU A 106 1.88 -16.12 -13.30
N ASN A 107 0.72 -16.50 -13.83
CA ASN A 107 -0.56 -16.29 -13.17
C ASN A 107 -0.71 -17.39 -12.09
N GLY A 108 -0.89 -17.04 -10.81
CA GLY A 108 -1.17 -18.10 -9.83
C GLY A 108 -0.89 -17.86 -8.35
N PHE A 109 -0.31 -16.73 -7.94
CA PHE A 109 -0.07 -16.49 -6.51
C PHE A 109 -1.32 -16.12 -5.69
N GLU A 110 -2.47 -15.99 -6.35
CA GLU A 110 -3.75 -15.59 -5.74
C GLU A 110 -4.12 -16.42 -4.52
N ASN A 111 -3.99 -17.75 -4.62
CA ASN A 111 -4.34 -18.69 -3.56
C ASN A 111 -3.13 -19.17 -2.75
N THR A 112 -1.94 -18.65 -3.04
CA THR A 112 -0.72 -19.08 -2.35
C THR A 112 -0.65 -18.45 -0.97
N GLY A 113 -0.46 -19.31 0.04
CA GLY A 113 -0.30 -18.89 1.42
C GLY A 113 1.04 -18.18 1.66
N TYR A 114 1.03 -17.23 2.59
CA TYR A 114 2.16 -16.34 2.86
C TYR A 114 3.50 -17.05 3.19
N SER A 115 3.47 -18.18 3.90
CA SER A 115 4.71 -18.95 4.19
C SER A 115 5.37 -19.45 2.91
N VAL A 116 4.57 -19.90 1.94
CA VAL A 116 5.04 -20.39 0.65
C VAL A 116 5.58 -19.22 -0.19
N LEU A 117 4.89 -18.07 -0.19
CA LEU A 117 5.38 -16.86 -0.85
C LEU A 117 6.78 -16.47 -0.36
N LYS A 118 7.04 -16.56 0.95
CA LYS A 118 8.34 -16.21 1.54
C LYS A 118 9.47 -17.15 1.11
N GLU A 119 9.20 -18.44 0.97
CA GLU A 119 10.19 -19.42 0.54
C GLU A 119 10.51 -19.26 -0.94
N GLU A 120 9.47 -19.10 -1.76
CA GLU A 120 9.63 -18.89 -3.20
C GLU A 120 10.37 -17.60 -3.51
N LEU A 121 10.05 -16.50 -2.82
CA LEU A 121 10.67 -15.20 -3.03
C LEU A 121 12.20 -15.25 -2.96
N LYS A 122 12.76 -15.99 -1.98
CA LYS A 122 14.23 -16.09 -1.81
C LYS A 122 14.96 -16.69 -3.00
N THR A 123 14.23 -17.32 -3.93
CA THR A 123 14.78 -17.94 -5.14
C THR A 123 14.67 -17.03 -6.36
N MET A 124 14.04 -15.87 -6.23
CA MET A 124 13.74 -14.99 -7.36
C MET A 124 14.74 -13.84 -7.47
N GLU A 125 15.02 -13.43 -8.71
CA GLU A 125 15.95 -12.33 -9.02
C GLU A 125 15.51 -10.99 -8.37
N ILE A 126 14.21 -10.70 -8.41
CA ILE A 126 13.60 -9.53 -7.73
C ILE A 126 13.93 -9.46 -6.24
N TYR A 127 14.12 -10.60 -5.56
CA TYR A 127 14.50 -10.60 -4.14
C TYR A 127 15.92 -10.15 -3.92
N HIS A 128 16.82 -10.42 -4.87
CA HIS A 128 18.20 -9.97 -4.77
C HIS A 128 18.33 -8.48 -5.11
N GLU A 129 17.50 -7.97 -6.01
CA GLU A 129 17.46 -6.53 -6.38
C GLU A 129 16.82 -5.67 -5.29
N GLU A 130 15.68 -6.09 -4.76
CA GLU A 130 14.84 -5.29 -3.84
C GLU A 130 14.68 -5.95 -2.47
N LYS A 131 15.73 -6.62 -2.00
CA LYS A 131 15.74 -7.41 -0.76
C LYS A 131 15.14 -6.65 0.42
N ASP A 132 15.60 -5.43 0.67
CA ASP A 132 15.19 -4.66 1.84
C ASP A 132 13.71 -4.26 1.77
N LEU A 133 13.22 -3.86 0.58
CA LEU A 133 11.81 -3.53 0.37
C LEU A 133 10.93 -4.76 0.65
N LEU A 134 11.32 -5.89 0.08
CA LEU A 134 10.60 -7.14 0.24
C LEU A 134 10.64 -7.64 1.68
N ASP A 135 11.82 -7.71 2.33
CA ASP A 135 11.94 -8.10 3.73
C ASP A 135 11.05 -7.23 4.63
N ASN A 136 11.00 -5.92 4.40
CA ASN A 136 10.12 -4.99 5.12
C ASN A 136 8.63 -5.27 4.88
N LEU A 137 8.20 -5.45 3.63
CA LEU A 137 6.81 -5.79 3.30
C LEU A 137 6.41 -7.11 3.96
N PHE A 138 7.28 -8.12 3.91
CA PHE A 138 7.07 -9.38 4.59
C PHE A 138 6.95 -9.16 6.11
N GLU A 139 7.88 -8.45 6.74
CA GLU A 139 7.83 -8.18 8.17
C GLU A 139 6.50 -7.52 8.59
N LYS A 140 6.06 -6.49 7.85
CA LYS A 140 4.79 -5.79 8.13
C LYS A 140 3.59 -6.73 8.02
N PHE A 141 3.51 -7.52 6.94
CA PHE A 141 2.43 -8.51 6.79
C PHE A 141 2.43 -9.51 7.96
N SER A 142 3.60 -10.02 8.35
CA SER A 142 3.73 -11.01 9.41
C SER A 142 3.28 -10.45 10.76
N ASN A 143 3.71 -9.22 11.08
CA ASN A 143 3.38 -8.56 12.34
C ASN A 143 1.87 -8.27 12.43
N MET A 144 1.26 -7.77 11.34
CA MET A 144 -0.19 -7.55 11.29
C MET A 144 -0.98 -8.86 11.40
N SER A 145 -0.51 -9.92 10.72
CA SER A 145 -1.14 -11.25 10.81
C SER A 145 -1.04 -11.84 12.20
N LYS A 146 0.11 -11.75 12.87
CA LYS A 146 0.29 -12.22 14.25
C LYS A 146 -0.58 -11.45 15.24
N THR A 147 -0.76 -10.14 15.01
CA THR A 147 -1.62 -9.30 15.86
C THR A 147 -3.09 -9.69 15.72
N LEU A 148 -3.53 -10.01 14.50
CA LEU A 148 -4.90 -10.48 14.22
C LEU A 148 -5.14 -11.93 14.67
N HIS A 149 -4.11 -12.77 14.66
CA HIS A 149 -4.18 -14.20 14.99
C HIS A 149 -3.51 -14.55 16.33
N ALA A 150 -3.31 -13.58 17.22
CA ALA A 150 -2.71 -13.82 18.52
C ALA A 150 -3.49 -14.94 19.23
N LYS A 151 -2.83 -16.09 19.41
CA LYS A 151 -3.41 -17.28 20.05
C LYS A 151 -4.03 -16.83 21.36
N GLY A 152 -5.31 -17.15 21.54
CA GLY A 152 -6.03 -16.97 22.80
C GLY A 152 -5.36 -17.78 23.92
N GLY A 153 -4.26 -17.26 24.45
CA GLY A 153 -3.94 -17.44 25.86
C GLY A 153 -5.08 -16.81 26.65
N SER A 154 -5.37 -17.37 27.82
CA SER A 154 -6.48 -17.08 28.74
C SER A 154 -6.56 -15.63 29.25
N VAL A 155 -6.49 -14.65 28.35
CA VAL A 155 -6.66 -13.23 28.57
C VAL A 155 -8.08 -12.93 28.13
N ASP A 156 -8.87 -12.42 29.07
CA ASP A 156 -10.28 -12.07 28.91
C ASP A 156 -10.52 -11.34 27.58
N ILE A 157 -11.09 -12.06 26.62
CA ILE A 157 -11.30 -11.61 25.23
C ILE A 157 -12.07 -10.28 25.23
N ILE A 158 -12.97 -10.10 26.20
CA ILE A 158 -13.75 -8.88 26.38
C ILE A 158 -12.85 -7.71 26.79
N SER A 159 -11.91 -7.90 27.71
CA SER A 159 -10.95 -6.84 28.10
C SER A 159 -10.04 -6.42 26.95
N SER A 160 -9.59 -7.40 26.13
CA SER A 160 -8.77 -7.14 24.95
C SER A 160 -9.57 -6.43 23.87
N LEU A 161 -10.79 -6.89 23.58
CA LEU A 161 -11.72 -6.22 22.66
C LEU A 161 -12.02 -4.80 23.13
N ASN A 162 -12.27 -4.58 24.42
CA ASN A 162 -12.50 -3.25 24.96
C ASN A 162 -11.28 -2.34 24.79
N LYS A 163 -10.07 -2.84 25.06
CA LYS A 163 -8.84 -2.08 24.80
C LYS A 163 -8.64 -1.78 23.31
N PHE A 164 -9.03 -2.70 22.42
CA PHE A 164 -8.89 -2.50 20.97
C PHE A 164 -9.98 -1.60 20.36
N LEU A 165 -11.20 -1.63 20.89
CA LEU A 165 -12.36 -0.89 20.37
C LEU A 165 -12.49 0.52 20.95
N TYR A 166 -11.99 0.76 22.18
CA TYR A 166 -12.17 2.02 22.89
C TYR A 166 -10.90 2.86 23.06
N THR A 167 -9.74 2.43 22.53
CA THR A 167 -8.51 3.22 22.58
C THR A 167 -8.29 3.96 21.26
N ASP A 168 -8.26 5.29 21.34
CA ASP A 168 -7.94 6.17 20.20
C ASP A 168 -6.60 5.78 19.56
N LEU A 169 -6.45 5.97 18.26
CA LEU A 169 -5.23 5.74 17.51
C LEU A 169 -4.08 6.58 18.09
N GLU A 170 -3.17 5.89 18.78
CA GLU A 170 -1.97 6.50 19.32
C GLU A 170 -1.04 6.95 18.18
N LYS A 171 -0.21 7.96 18.48
CA LYS A 171 0.77 8.51 17.53
C LYS A 171 1.65 7.43 16.90
N ASP A 172 2.07 6.44 17.68
CA ASP A 172 2.96 5.37 17.21
C ASP A 172 2.27 4.45 16.20
N VAL A 173 0.96 4.22 16.36
CA VAL A 173 0.15 3.45 15.41
C VAL A 173 0.03 4.20 14.08
N LEU A 174 -0.19 5.52 14.12
CA LEU A 174 -0.23 6.34 12.89
C LEU A 174 1.12 6.31 12.16
N VAL A 175 2.23 6.40 12.88
CA VAL A 175 3.58 6.30 12.30
C VAL A 175 3.79 4.94 11.64
N GLU A 176 3.32 3.87 12.26
CA GLU A 176 3.41 2.53 11.70
C GLU A 176 2.58 2.38 10.42
N TYR A 177 1.34 2.89 10.41
CA TYR A 177 0.51 2.89 9.20
C TYR A 177 1.11 3.72 8.08
N ILE A 178 1.70 4.88 8.38
CA ILE A 178 2.43 5.69 7.39
C ILE A 178 3.56 4.87 6.74
N LYS A 179 4.36 4.17 7.55
CA LYS A 179 5.44 3.31 7.05
C LYS A 179 4.91 2.19 6.17
N CYS A 180 3.81 1.54 6.55
CA CYS A 180 3.18 0.50 5.75
C CYS A 180 2.75 1.02 4.38
N ILE A 181 2.05 2.16 4.33
CA ILE A 181 1.65 2.77 3.06
C ILE A 181 2.87 3.19 2.23
N ASP A 182 3.92 3.68 2.87
CA ASP A 182 5.16 3.99 2.16
C ASP A 182 5.78 2.76 1.49
N PHE A 183 5.86 1.62 2.18
CA PHE A 183 6.36 0.39 1.57
C PHE A 183 5.49 -0.10 0.40
N ILE A 184 4.16 0.03 0.52
CA ILE A 184 3.24 -0.30 -0.59
C ILE A 184 3.49 0.65 -1.78
N ILE A 185 3.67 1.95 -1.52
CA ILE A 185 4.01 2.92 -2.57
C ILE A 185 5.37 2.57 -3.20
N GLU A 186 6.41 2.25 -2.43
CA GLU A 186 7.71 1.87 -3.00
C GLU A 186 7.58 0.60 -3.88
N GLY A 187 6.79 -0.39 -3.47
CA GLY A 187 6.46 -1.56 -4.30
C GLY A 187 5.83 -1.17 -5.64
N MET A 188 4.85 -0.25 -5.63
CA MET A 188 4.24 0.27 -6.85
C MET A 188 5.23 1.04 -7.73
N ILE A 189 6.15 1.78 -7.13
CA ILE A 189 7.18 2.55 -7.86
C ILE A 189 8.19 1.60 -8.51
N TYR A 190 8.58 0.53 -7.83
CA TYR A 190 9.44 -0.49 -8.40
C TYR A 190 8.77 -1.15 -9.63
N LEU A 191 7.50 -1.55 -9.51
CA LEU A 191 6.71 -2.12 -10.60
C LEU A 191 6.62 -1.17 -11.81
N LEU A 192 6.42 0.14 -11.57
CA LEU A 192 6.47 1.17 -12.59
C LEU A 192 7.85 1.32 -13.24
N SER A 193 8.92 1.06 -12.49
CA SER A 193 10.29 1.19 -13.00
C SER A 193 10.63 0.08 -14.00
N ILE A 194 10.06 -1.12 -13.82
CA ILE A 194 10.18 -2.23 -14.77
C ILE A 194 9.40 -1.93 -16.05
N HIS A 195 8.18 -1.39 -15.92
CA HIS A 195 7.26 -1.16 -17.04
C HIS A 195 7.20 0.31 -17.50
N HIS A 196 8.22 1.11 -17.22
CA HIS A 196 8.19 2.56 -17.49
C HIS A 196 7.97 2.89 -18.97
N ASN A 197 8.54 2.09 -19.87
CA ASN A 197 8.45 2.34 -21.31
C ASN A 197 7.02 2.16 -21.86
N ASP A 198 6.15 1.52 -21.10
CA ASP A 198 4.75 1.29 -21.44
C ASP A 198 3.84 2.45 -20.97
N LEU A 199 4.37 3.44 -20.26
CA LEU A 199 3.61 4.57 -19.76
C LEU A 199 3.37 5.62 -20.84
N SER A 200 2.10 5.96 -21.05
CA SER A 200 1.70 7.07 -21.91
C SER A 200 2.12 8.43 -21.33
N THR A 201 2.20 9.45 -22.19
CA THR A 201 2.50 10.84 -21.77
C THR A 201 1.53 11.35 -20.70
N SER A 202 0.24 11.00 -20.78
CA SER A 202 -0.75 11.40 -19.77
C SER A 202 -0.49 10.73 -18.42
N GLN A 203 -0.15 9.44 -18.40
CA GLN A 203 0.24 8.74 -17.17
C GLN A 203 1.51 9.35 -16.56
N MET A 204 2.51 9.67 -17.37
CA MET A 204 3.73 10.33 -16.89
C MET A 204 3.47 11.71 -16.27
N LEU A 205 2.64 12.54 -16.90
CA LEU A 205 2.24 13.83 -16.34
C LEU A 205 1.44 13.66 -15.04
N ARG A 206 0.61 12.63 -14.93
CA ARG A 206 -0.12 12.31 -13.71
C ARG A 206 0.84 11.89 -12.59
N LEU A 207 1.79 11.00 -12.86
CA LEU A 207 2.84 10.64 -11.89
C LEU A 207 3.65 11.86 -11.42
N GLU A 208 3.96 12.79 -12.33
CA GLU A 208 4.62 14.06 -12.00
C GLU A 208 3.82 14.93 -11.02
N ARG A 209 2.50 14.76 -10.96
CA ARG A 209 1.60 15.41 -10.00
C ARG A 209 1.33 14.59 -8.74
N LEU A 210 1.76 13.33 -8.68
CA LEU A 210 1.55 12.46 -7.51
C LEU A 210 2.80 12.27 -6.66
N ILE A 211 3.95 11.97 -7.29
CA ILE A 211 5.15 11.51 -6.59
C ILE A 211 6.34 12.48 -6.69
N SER A 212 7.34 12.32 -5.82
CA SER A 212 8.49 13.25 -5.78
C SER A 212 9.37 13.14 -7.03
N LYS A 213 10.08 14.22 -7.38
CA LYS A 213 11.11 14.21 -8.44
C LYS A 213 12.21 13.16 -8.23
N LYS A 214 12.45 12.74 -6.97
CA LYS A 214 13.39 11.65 -6.66
C LYS A 214 12.83 10.31 -7.15
N LYS A 215 11.57 10.00 -6.81
CA LYS A 215 10.89 8.77 -7.25
C LYS A 215 10.74 8.70 -8.77
N LEU A 216 10.38 9.81 -9.41
CA LEU A 216 10.31 9.90 -10.88
C LEU A 216 11.64 9.61 -11.55
N ARG A 217 12.75 10.13 -11.00
CA ARG A 217 14.09 9.84 -11.51
C ARG A 217 14.49 8.38 -11.32
N HIS A 218 14.01 7.73 -10.27
CA HIS A 218 14.24 6.30 -10.07
C HIS A 218 13.51 5.46 -11.12
N ILE A 219 12.22 5.74 -11.38
CA ILE A 219 11.44 5.10 -12.46
C ILE A 219 12.16 5.25 -13.81
N LYS A 220 12.63 6.46 -14.14
CA LYS A 220 13.33 6.76 -15.42
C LYS A 220 14.76 6.21 -15.52
N ARG A 221 15.38 5.73 -14.42
CA ARG A 221 16.78 5.25 -14.42
C ARG A 221 16.87 3.74 -14.60
N ASN A 222 15.99 2.98 -13.96
CA ASN A 222 15.99 1.52 -14.10
C ASN A 222 15.69 1.06 -15.53
N SER A 223 15.02 1.89 -16.35
CA SER A 223 14.81 1.64 -17.78
C SER A 223 16.10 1.58 -18.61
N ASN A 224 17.14 2.34 -18.24
CA ASN A 224 18.39 2.38 -19.01
C ASN A 224 19.31 1.20 -18.69
N ILE A 225 19.23 0.66 -17.47
CA ILE A 225 20.04 -0.47 -17.03
C ILE A 225 19.51 -1.77 -17.66
N LEU A 226 18.19 -1.96 -17.66
CA LEU A 226 17.56 -3.14 -18.26
C LEU A 226 17.68 -3.20 -19.79
N SER A 227 17.79 -2.04 -20.47
CA SER A 227 18.04 -1.99 -21.92
C SER A 227 19.48 -2.33 -22.31
N GLU A 228 20.45 -2.15 -21.41
CA GLU A 228 21.87 -2.46 -21.65
C GLU A 228 22.22 -3.92 -21.32
N SER A 229 21.41 -4.62 -20.52
CA SER A 229 21.58 -6.04 -20.20
C SER A 229 20.98 -7.01 -21.22
N ILE A 230 20.26 -6.51 -22.23
CA ILE A 230 19.62 -7.31 -23.31
C ILE A 230 20.36 -7.12 -24.66
N SER A 231 21.38 -6.25 -24.70
CA SER A 231 22.28 -6.01 -25.85
C SER A 231 23.62 -6.69 -25.70
#